data_AF-A0A2W0B634-F1
#
_entry.id   AF-A0A2W0B634-F1
#
_cell.length_a   1.000
_cell.length_b   1.000
_cell.length_c   1.000
_cell.angle_alpha   90.00
_cell.angle_beta   90.00
_cell.angle_gamma   90.00
#
_symmetry.space_group_name_H-M   'P 1'
#
loop_
_entity.id
_entity.type
_entity.pdbx_description
1 polymer ?
#
loop_
_entity_poly.entity_id
_entity_poly.type
_entity_poly.pdbx_seq_one_letter_code
_entity_poly.pdbx_strand_id
1 'polypeptide(L)'
;MATGGGSLIAQASSIIRRRGAVLFGLSLWPFALSFIGIMLLVRTVQPAGPDAPWDPVQVWKSMSWLMRCTWIVCFLSYFYLSPMLALAGISEIVTAEQGRTELSLGDVLGRVVRALPRLIGLSFAVGILATFGFEAFVLPGLAVLAITTFAVPAIMLEGKSMRAAWRRSASLVRQGRGGVVALGGGLALTLIAIFCVVFALGSTSPEAGKFAARVSLLLIPAPVSVVFGTLDALLFLDIRERASAAARAASGASS
;
A
#
# COMPACT_ATOMS: atom_id res chain seq x y z
N MET A 1 -17.36 5.42 23.82
CA MET A 1 -17.80 6.42 22.83
C MET A 1 -17.98 5.69 21.50
N ALA A 2 -19.22 5.69 21.01
CA ALA A 2 -19.74 5.04 19.80
C ALA A 2 -19.46 3.54 19.58
N THR A 3 -20.19 2.70 20.30
CA THR A 3 -20.66 1.39 19.82
C THR A 3 -21.58 1.58 18.61
N GLY A 4 -21.01 1.67 17.42
CA GLY A 4 -21.75 1.64 16.17
C GLY A 4 -21.47 0.33 15.46
N GLY A 5 -22.33 -0.68 15.63
CA GLY A 5 -22.31 -1.98 14.93
C GLY A 5 -22.56 -1.87 13.42
N GLY A 6 -22.08 -0.81 12.76
CA GLY A 6 -22.05 -0.71 11.32
C GLY A 6 -20.86 -1.50 10.78
N SER A 7 -21.10 -2.32 9.76
CA SER A 7 -20.07 -3.02 9.00
C SER A 7 -18.90 -2.08 8.68
N LEU A 8 -17.65 -2.56 8.82
CA LEU A 8 -16.44 -1.81 8.48
C LEU A 8 -16.54 -1.21 7.06
N ILE A 9 -17.19 -1.93 6.14
CA ILE A 9 -17.44 -1.50 4.76
C ILE A 9 -18.34 -0.26 4.72
N ALA A 10 -19.39 -0.20 5.53
CA ALA A 10 -20.29 0.95 5.61
C ALA A 10 -19.57 2.18 6.17
N GLN A 11 -18.70 1.98 7.17
CA GLN A 11 -17.88 3.06 7.72
C GLN A 11 -16.87 3.56 6.68
N ALA A 12 -16.16 2.65 5.99
CA ALA A 12 -15.22 3.00 4.92
C ALA A 12 -15.93 3.79 3.82
N SER A 13 -17.08 3.32 3.34
CA SER A 13 -17.89 4.01 2.33
C SER A 13 -18.32 5.41 2.78
N SER A 14 -18.75 5.56 4.03
CA SER A 14 -19.14 6.84 4.62
C SER A 14 -17.97 7.85 4.65
N ILE A 15 -16.78 7.40 5.03
CA ILE A 15 -15.55 8.21 5.06
C ILE A 15 -15.12 8.58 3.63
N ILE A 16 -15.09 7.60 2.71
CA ILE A 16 -14.71 7.82 1.31
C ILE A 16 -15.66 8.81 0.64
N ARG A 17 -16.97 8.73 0.92
CA ARG A 17 -17.94 9.69 0.37
C ARG A 17 -17.71 11.11 0.87
N ARG A 18 -17.33 11.29 2.15
CA ARG A 18 -17.09 12.62 2.74
C ARG A 18 -15.72 13.21 2.40
N ARG A 19 -14.68 12.39 2.36
CA ARG A 19 -13.27 12.80 2.24
C ARG A 19 -12.61 12.30 0.96
N GLY A 20 -13.36 11.79 0.00
CA GLY A 20 -12.86 11.09 -1.18
C GLY A 20 -11.81 11.86 -1.96
N ALA A 21 -12.01 13.16 -2.19
CA ALA A 21 -11.03 13.99 -2.89
C ALA A 21 -9.70 14.09 -2.14
N VAL A 22 -9.74 14.25 -0.81
CA VAL A 22 -8.53 14.33 0.04
C VAL A 22 -7.82 12.98 0.09
N LEU A 23 -8.56 11.89 0.27
CA LEU A 23 -8.00 10.53 0.28
C LEU A 23 -7.38 10.18 -1.07
N PHE A 24 -8.05 10.54 -2.17
CA PHE A 24 -7.53 10.34 -3.52
C PHE A 24 -6.26 11.17 -3.74
N GLY A 25 -6.23 12.44 -3.33
CA GLY A 25 -5.03 13.27 -3.42
C GLY A 25 -3.85 12.71 -2.62
N LEU A 26 -4.09 12.26 -1.38
CA LEU A 26 -3.08 11.61 -0.53
C LEU A 26 -2.56 10.30 -1.11
N SER A 27 -3.41 9.58 -1.84
CA SER A 27 -3.08 8.33 -2.49
C SER A 27 -2.37 8.53 -3.83
N LEU A 28 -2.75 9.54 -4.62
CA LEU A 28 -2.27 9.74 -5.98
C LEU A 28 -0.81 10.22 -6.03
N TRP A 29 -0.41 11.16 -5.17
CA TRP A 29 0.91 11.79 -5.26
C TRP A 29 2.10 10.81 -5.20
N PRO A 30 2.14 9.78 -4.31
CA PRO A 30 3.29 8.88 -4.27
C PRO A 30 3.35 7.97 -5.50
N PHE A 31 2.19 7.53 -6.01
CA PHE A 31 2.12 6.75 -7.26
C PHE A 31 2.51 7.59 -8.46
N ALA A 32 2.03 8.84 -8.55
CA ALA A 32 2.39 9.74 -9.63
C ALA A 32 3.89 10.02 -9.66
N LEU A 33 4.52 10.27 -8.50
CA LEU A 33 5.95 10.49 -8.39
C LEU A 33 6.75 9.26 -8.86
N SER A 34 6.40 8.08 -8.36
CA SER A 34 7.07 6.83 -8.73
C SER A 34 6.85 6.48 -10.21
N PHE A 35 5.64 6.73 -10.73
CA PHE A 35 5.32 6.54 -12.14
C PHE A 35 6.15 7.45 -13.04
N ILE A 36 6.29 8.74 -12.71
CA ILE A 36 7.17 9.66 -13.44
C ILE A 36 8.60 9.12 -13.45
N GLY A 37 9.11 8.67 -12.30
CA GLY A 37 10.43 8.05 -12.19
C GLY A 37 10.61 6.84 -13.13
N ILE A 38 9.64 5.93 -13.14
CA ILE A 38 9.65 4.77 -14.05
C ILE A 38 9.58 5.20 -15.51
N MET A 39 8.73 6.17 -15.88
CA MET A 39 8.61 6.64 -17.26
C MET A 39 9.89 7.29 -17.76
N LEU A 40 10.60 8.04 -16.91
CA LEU A 40 11.92 8.59 -17.25
C LEU A 40 12.94 7.48 -17.48
N LEU A 41 12.92 6.42 -16.66
CA LEU A 41 13.78 5.24 -16.80
C LEU A 41 13.49 4.42 -18.06
N VAL A 42 12.22 4.22 -18.41
CA VAL A 42 11.85 3.51 -19.64
C VAL A 42 12.37 4.24 -20.88
N ARG A 43 12.43 5.57 -20.86
CA ARG A 43 12.99 6.37 -21.96
C ARG A 43 14.49 6.18 -22.14
N THR A 44 15.24 5.86 -21.08
CA THR A 44 16.70 5.68 -21.17
C THR A 44 17.12 4.26 -21.59
N VAL A 45 16.16 3.35 -21.70
CA VAL A 45 16.38 1.89 -21.85
C VAL A 45 15.75 1.35 -23.15
N GLN A 46 15.59 2.21 -24.16
CA GLN A 46 15.06 1.78 -25.45
C GLN A 46 16.01 0.74 -26.10
N PRO A 47 15.48 -0.39 -26.62
CA PRO A 47 16.31 -1.37 -27.32
C PRO A 47 16.98 -0.74 -28.55
N ALA A 48 18.08 -1.35 -29.01
CA ALA A 48 18.82 -0.89 -30.18
C ALA A 48 18.03 -1.17 -31.47
N GLY A 49 17.05 -0.32 -31.77
CA GLY A 49 16.28 -0.33 -33.02
C GLY A 49 14.76 -0.29 -32.80
N PRO A 50 14.00 0.37 -33.71
CA PRO A 50 12.54 0.48 -33.61
C PRO A 50 11.80 -0.86 -33.70
N ASP A 51 12.40 -1.87 -34.33
CA ASP A 51 11.78 -3.18 -34.59
C ASP A 51 12.42 -4.35 -33.81
N ALA A 52 13.35 -4.07 -32.89
CA ALA A 52 13.98 -5.11 -32.09
C ALA A 52 12.97 -5.74 -31.11
N PRO A 53 12.82 -7.07 -31.07
CA PRO A 53 11.99 -7.74 -30.07
C PRO A 53 12.44 -7.33 -28.67
N TRP A 54 11.49 -6.95 -27.81
CA TRP A 54 11.81 -6.58 -26.44
C TRP A 54 12.17 -7.85 -25.65
N ASP A 55 13.47 -8.19 -25.63
CA ASP A 55 14.03 -9.24 -24.76
C ASP A 55 14.43 -8.60 -23.41
N PRO A 56 13.69 -8.87 -22.31
CA PRO A 56 13.98 -8.29 -21.00
C PRO A 56 15.35 -8.67 -20.45
N VAL A 57 15.86 -9.87 -20.80
CA VAL A 57 17.15 -10.36 -20.32
C VAL A 57 18.28 -9.62 -21.02
N GLN A 58 18.18 -9.39 -22.33
CA GLN A 58 19.16 -8.59 -23.06
C GLN A 58 19.16 -7.14 -22.61
N VAL A 59 17.97 -6.56 -22.43
CA VAL A 59 17.80 -5.21 -21.90
C VAL A 59 18.41 -5.08 -20.50
N TRP A 60 18.22 -6.06 -19.62
CA TRP A 60 18.86 -6.07 -18.30
C TRP A 60 20.38 -6.19 -18.38
N LYS A 61 20.89 -7.06 -19.27
CA LYS A 61 22.33 -7.29 -19.45
C LYS A 61 23.04 -6.07 -20.03
N SER A 62 22.40 -5.29 -20.89
CA SER A 62 22.99 -4.08 -21.50
C SER A 62 23.08 -2.89 -20.53
N MET A 63 22.34 -2.90 -19.43
CA MET A 63 22.38 -1.83 -18.43
C MET A 63 23.69 -1.80 -17.65
N SER A 64 24.17 -0.58 -17.38
CA SER A 64 25.20 -0.35 -16.36
C SER A 64 24.70 -0.75 -14.98
N TRP A 65 25.63 -1.01 -14.05
CA TRP A 65 25.27 -1.38 -12.67
C TRP A 65 24.39 -0.31 -12.01
N LEU A 66 24.68 0.97 -12.25
CA LEU A 66 23.89 2.11 -11.74
C LEU A 66 22.45 2.05 -12.24
N MET A 67 22.24 1.81 -13.54
CA MET A 67 20.89 1.71 -14.11
C MET A 67 20.10 0.54 -13.51
N ARG A 68 20.73 -0.61 -13.29
CA ARG A 68 20.09 -1.75 -12.62
C ARG A 68 19.67 -1.39 -11.19
N CYS A 69 20.53 -0.72 -10.44
CA CYS A 69 20.20 -0.23 -9.11
C CYS A 69 19.04 0.77 -9.13
N THR A 70 19.03 1.71 -10.09
CA THR A 70 17.92 2.67 -10.23
C THR A 70 16.60 1.96 -10.57
N TRP A 71 16.63 0.96 -11.45
CA TRP A 71 15.44 0.13 -11.75
C TRP A 71 14.90 -0.58 -10.50
N ILE A 72 15.77 -1.21 -9.71
CA ILE A 72 15.39 -1.88 -8.47
C ILE A 72 14.78 -0.85 -7.49
N VAL A 73 15.41 0.31 -7.33
CA VAL A 73 14.90 1.38 -6.45
C VAL A 73 13.53 1.88 -6.94
N CYS A 74 13.34 2.11 -8.24
CA CYS A 74 12.06 2.54 -8.80
C CYS A 74 10.98 1.47 -8.65
N PHE A 75 11.31 0.20 -8.88
CA PHE A 75 10.42 -0.93 -8.63
C PHE A 75 9.98 -0.97 -7.16
N LEU A 76 10.94 -0.93 -6.23
CA LEU A 76 10.63 -0.95 -4.80
C LEU A 76 9.82 0.28 -4.37
N SER A 77 10.13 1.44 -4.94
CA SER A 77 9.42 2.70 -4.64
C SER A 77 7.97 2.64 -5.11
N TYR A 78 7.73 2.11 -6.30
CA TYR A 78 6.38 2.03 -6.86
C TYR A 78 5.53 0.97 -6.16
N PHE A 79 6.06 -0.25 -5.96
CA PHE A 79 5.27 -1.36 -5.43
C PHE A 79 5.15 -1.39 -3.90
N TYR A 80 6.08 -0.78 -3.16
CA TYR A 80 6.10 -0.86 -1.70
C TYR A 80 6.04 0.51 -1.03
N LEU A 81 6.91 1.45 -1.41
CA LEU A 81 6.91 2.77 -0.78
C LEU A 81 5.62 3.54 -1.07
N SER A 82 5.15 3.53 -2.32
CA SER A 82 3.99 4.33 -2.71
C SER A 82 2.69 3.92 -2.01
N PRO A 83 2.33 2.62 -1.95
CA PRO A 83 1.18 2.18 -1.15
C PRO A 83 1.33 2.49 0.34
N MET A 84 2.55 2.38 0.91
CA MET A 84 2.78 2.70 2.32
C MET A 84 2.62 4.19 2.62
N LEU A 85 3.05 5.08 1.71
CA LEU A 85 2.84 6.53 1.85
C LEU A 85 1.37 6.90 1.70
N ALA A 86 0.66 6.28 0.76
CA ALA A 86 -0.79 6.43 0.62
C ALA A 86 -1.50 6.00 1.92
N LEU A 87 -1.17 4.80 2.42
CA LEU A 87 -1.74 4.25 3.66
C LEU A 87 -1.43 5.13 4.87
N ALA A 88 -0.23 5.73 4.95
CA ALA A 88 0.14 6.64 6.02
C ALA A 88 -0.77 7.87 6.06
N GLY A 89 -1.01 8.51 4.91
CA GLY A 89 -1.92 9.65 4.81
C GLY A 89 -3.38 9.26 5.09
N ILE A 90 -3.83 8.12 4.55
CA ILE A 90 -5.18 7.63 4.77
C ILE A 90 -5.43 7.32 6.25
N SER A 91 -4.46 6.69 6.93
CA SER A 91 -4.57 6.36 8.37
C SER A 91 -4.78 7.59 9.25
N GLU A 92 -4.12 8.70 8.94
CA GLU A 92 -4.29 9.97 9.65
C GLU A 92 -5.70 10.54 9.46
N ILE A 93 -6.21 10.56 8.21
CA ILE A 93 -7.57 11.05 7.91
C ILE A 93 -8.63 10.16 8.57
N VAL A 94 -8.49 8.84 8.47
CA VAL A 94 -9.44 7.89 9.08
C VAL A 94 -9.47 8.06 10.60
N THR A 95 -8.30 8.22 11.22
CA THR A 95 -8.21 8.45 12.68
C THR A 95 -8.84 9.80 13.06
N ALA A 96 -8.61 10.84 12.27
CA ALA A 96 -9.20 12.15 12.51
C ALA A 96 -10.73 12.15 12.38
N GLU A 97 -11.28 11.44 11.39
CA GLU A 97 -12.71 11.24 11.24
C GLU A 97 -13.32 10.50 12.45
N GLN A 98 -12.65 9.45 12.95
CA GLN A 98 -13.09 8.76 14.16
C GLN A 98 -13.03 9.65 15.40
N GLY A 99 -12.00 10.49 15.50
CA GLY A 99 -11.83 11.47 16.57
C GLY A 99 -12.70 12.72 16.44
N ARG A 100 -13.46 12.88 15.33
CA ARG A 100 -14.19 14.11 14.96
C ARG A 100 -13.31 15.37 14.96
N THR A 101 -12.05 15.21 14.59
CA THR A 101 -11.09 16.32 14.46
C THR A 101 -10.95 16.70 12.99
N GLU A 102 -10.92 17.99 12.70
CA GLU A 102 -10.59 18.47 11.36
C GLU A 102 -9.07 18.45 11.15
N LEU A 103 -8.62 17.77 10.11
CA LEU A 103 -7.24 17.84 9.63
C LEU A 103 -7.23 18.39 8.22
N SER A 104 -6.36 19.38 7.98
CA SER A 104 -6.09 19.83 6.62
C SER A 104 -5.17 18.84 5.90
N LEU A 105 -5.19 18.86 4.56
CA LEU A 105 -4.27 18.06 3.74
C LEU A 105 -2.80 18.37 4.06
N GLY A 106 -2.48 19.65 4.32
CA GLY A 106 -1.14 20.11 4.65
C GLY A 106 -0.63 19.52 5.97
N ASP A 107 -1.49 19.43 6.99
CA ASP A 107 -1.13 18.83 8.27
C ASP A 107 -0.79 17.35 8.14
N VAL A 108 -1.60 16.63 7.35
CA VAL A 108 -1.38 15.20 7.09
C VAL A 108 -0.07 15.00 6.34
N LEU A 109 0.19 15.78 5.28
CA LEU A 109 1.46 15.70 4.54
C LEU A 109 2.66 16.01 5.45
N GLY A 110 2.56 17.03 6.31
CA GLY A 110 3.61 17.35 7.28
C GLY A 110 3.87 16.22 8.29
N ARG A 111 2.86 15.43 8.66
CA ARG A 111 3.03 14.22 9.49
C ARG A 111 3.68 13.08 8.70
N VAL A 112 3.25 12.84 7.47
CA VAL A 112 3.82 11.81 6.58
C VAL A 112 5.28 12.10 6.28
N VAL A 113 5.66 13.35 5.99
CA VAL A 113 7.04 13.76 5.75
C VAL A 113 7.93 13.52 6.98
N ARG A 114 7.44 13.80 8.19
CA ARG A 114 8.16 13.49 9.44
C ARG A 114 8.33 11.98 9.68
N ALA A 115 7.42 11.15 9.18
CA ALA A 115 7.53 9.70 9.23
C ALA A 115 8.34 9.10 8.07
N LEU A 116 8.67 9.89 7.04
CA LEU A 116 9.23 9.44 5.78
C LEU A 116 10.48 8.56 5.92
N PRO A 117 11.50 8.88 6.75
CA PRO A 117 12.67 8.01 6.89
C PRO A 117 12.32 6.61 7.43
N ARG A 118 11.34 6.53 8.35
CA ARG A 118 10.86 5.27 8.92
C ARG A 118 10.05 4.48 7.89
N LEU A 119 9.23 5.16 7.09
CA LEU A 119 8.44 4.54 6.02
C LEU A 119 9.32 4.06 4.86
N ILE A 120 10.35 4.82 4.48
CA ILE A 120 11.36 4.39 3.50
C ILE A 120 12.05 3.13 4.02
N GLY A 121 12.63 3.16 5.23
CA GLY A 121 13.29 1.99 5.81
C GLY A 121 12.38 0.76 5.85
N LEU A 122 11.12 0.93 6.29
CA LEU A 122 10.14 -0.14 6.32
C LEU A 122 9.83 -0.67 4.92
N SER A 123 9.53 0.21 3.96
CA SER A 123 9.14 -0.16 2.60
C SER A 123 10.22 -0.95 1.86
N PHE A 124 11.49 -0.57 2.01
CA PHE A 124 12.60 -1.31 1.40
C PHE A 124 12.83 -2.64 2.11
N ALA A 125 12.76 -2.69 3.44
CA ALA A 125 12.89 -3.95 4.17
C ALA A 125 11.76 -4.94 3.81
N VAL A 126 10.52 -4.46 3.78
CA VAL A 126 9.36 -5.27 3.36
C VAL A 126 9.47 -5.64 1.89
N GLY A 127 9.85 -4.70 1.02
CA GLY A 127 9.94 -4.92 -0.42
C GLY A 127 10.97 -5.97 -0.79
N ILE A 128 12.17 -5.90 -0.21
CA ILE A 128 13.22 -6.90 -0.38
C ILE A 128 12.74 -8.27 0.13
N LEU A 129 12.23 -8.33 1.36
CA LEU A 129 11.82 -9.60 1.97
C LEU A 129 10.62 -10.24 1.25
N ALA A 130 9.66 -9.42 0.80
CA ALA A 130 8.51 -9.88 0.04
C ALA A 130 8.94 -10.35 -1.36
N THR A 131 9.84 -9.63 -2.04
CA THR A 131 10.35 -10.00 -3.37
C THR A 131 11.07 -11.35 -3.30
N PHE A 132 12.05 -11.51 -2.41
CA PHE A 132 12.71 -12.80 -2.20
C PHE A 132 11.75 -13.89 -1.73
N GLY A 133 10.76 -13.50 -0.92
CA GLY A 133 9.66 -14.37 -0.53
C GLY A 133 8.98 -14.95 -1.77
N PHE A 134 8.46 -14.10 -2.66
CA PHE A 134 7.77 -14.50 -3.88
C PHE A 134 8.65 -15.29 -4.85
N GLU A 135 9.94 -14.95 -4.97
CA GLU A 135 10.90 -15.69 -5.81
C GLU A 135 11.14 -17.11 -5.30
N ALA A 136 11.26 -17.30 -3.98
CA ALA A 136 11.40 -18.62 -3.40
C ALA A 136 10.10 -19.41 -3.49
N PHE A 137 8.99 -18.83 -3.00
CA PHE A 137 7.64 -19.39 -3.05
C PHE A 137 6.58 -18.29 -2.88
N VAL A 138 5.42 -18.42 -3.53
CA VAL A 138 4.34 -17.42 -3.42
C VAL A 138 3.89 -17.18 -1.95
N LEU A 139 3.82 -18.24 -1.14
CA LEU A 139 3.31 -18.17 0.23
C LEU A 139 4.18 -17.34 1.19
N PRO A 140 5.52 -17.50 1.26
CA PRO A 140 6.41 -16.60 2.01
C PRO A 140 6.23 -15.12 1.67
N GLY A 141 6.14 -14.76 0.39
CA GLY A 141 5.93 -13.37 -0.02
C GLY A 141 4.60 -12.81 0.52
N LEU A 142 3.52 -13.56 0.39
CA LEU A 142 2.21 -13.20 0.95
C LEU A 142 2.23 -13.10 2.49
N ALA A 143 2.95 -13.99 3.17
CA ALA A 143 3.07 -13.96 4.62
C ALA A 143 3.77 -12.68 5.11
N VAL A 144 4.83 -12.23 4.42
CA VAL A 144 5.52 -10.97 4.72
C VAL A 144 4.57 -9.78 4.58
N LEU A 145 3.82 -9.73 3.48
CA LEU A 145 2.83 -8.67 3.25
C LEU A 145 1.74 -8.67 4.33
N ALA A 146 1.16 -9.84 4.65
CA ALA A 146 0.12 -9.97 5.65
C ALA A 146 0.61 -9.58 7.06
N ILE A 147 1.83 -9.96 7.43
CA ILE A 147 2.42 -9.62 8.73
C ILE A 147 2.71 -8.13 8.85
N THR A 148 2.96 -7.44 7.74
CA THR A 148 3.37 -6.04 7.69
C THR A 148 2.23 -5.07 7.40
N THR A 149 1.03 -5.58 7.12
CA THR A 149 -0.21 -4.84 6.86
C THR A 149 -0.43 -3.67 7.84
N PHE A 150 -0.31 -3.90 9.15
CA PHE A 150 -0.54 -2.88 10.18
C PHE A 150 0.71 -2.10 10.62
N ALA A 151 1.85 -2.30 9.95
CA ALA A 151 3.09 -1.64 10.34
C ALA A 151 3.05 -0.13 10.09
N VAL A 152 2.40 0.31 9.00
CA VAL A 152 2.26 1.75 8.68
C VAL A 152 1.36 2.47 9.70
N PRO A 153 0.12 1.99 9.99
CA PRO A 153 -0.68 2.56 11.07
C PRO A 153 0.04 2.58 12.42
N ALA A 154 0.83 1.56 12.75
CA ALA A 154 1.61 1.54 13.99
C ALA A 154 2.72 2.61 14.02
N ILE A 155 3.36 2.94 12.89
CA ILE A 155 4.33 4.04 12.80
C ILE A 155 3.64 5.40 12.94
N MET A 156 2.55 5.58 12.20
CA MET A 156 1.84 6.87 12.12
C MET A 156 1.11 7.18 13.42
N LEU A 157 0.28 6.25 13.89
CA LEU A 157 -0.67 6.48 14.97
C LEU A 157 -0.11 6.15 16.36
N GLU A 158 0.82 5.21 16.46
CA GLU A 158 1.47 4.83 17.72
C GLU A 158 2.90 5.39 17.83
N GLY A 159 3.38 6.15 16.85
CA GLY A 159 4.72 6.76 16.86
C GLY A 159 5.88 5.75 16.86
N LYS A 160 5.63 4.48 16.54
CA LYS A 160 6.61 3.40 16.73
C LYS A 160 7.80 3.53 15.76
N SER A 161 8.93 2.98 16.20
CA SER A 161 10.08 2.73 15.33
C SER A 161 9.77 1.56 14.37
N MET A 162 10.50 1.46 13.27
CA MET A 162 10.29 0.42 12.25
C MET A 162 10.22 -0.99 12.83
N ARG A 163 11.20 -1.38 13.67
CA ARG A 163 11.25 -2.72 14.28
C ARG A 163 10.11 -2.94 15.28
N ALA A 164 9.74 -1.91 16.05
CA ALA A 164 8.63 -1.98 16.98
C ALA A 164 7.28 -2.08 16.26
N ALA A 165 7.11 -1.36 15.16
CA ALA A 165 5.95 -1.40 14.30
C ALA A 165 5.76 -2.77 13.65
N TRP A 166 6.84 -3.40 13.18
CA TRP A 166 6.78 -4.76 12.63
C TRP A 166 6.28 -5.78 13.66
N ARG A 167 6.85 -5.78 14.86
CA ARG A 167 6.42 -6.69 15.96
C ARG A 167 4.97 -6.42 16.36
N ARG A 168 4.59 -5.14 16.42
CA ARG A 168 3.21 -4.74 16.72
C ARG A 168 2.25 -5.25 15.64
N SER A 169 2.58 -5.07 14.37
CA SER A 169 1.79 -5.56 13.25
C SER A 169 1.60 -7.08 13.33
N ALA A 170 2.69 -7.84 13.51
CA ALA A 170 2.62 -9.30 13.68
C ALA A 170 1.69 -9.73 14.83
N SER A 171 1.69 -9.00 15.95
CA SER A 171 0.80 -9.29 17.07
C SER A 171 -0.68 -9.02 16.74
N LEU A 172 -0.98 -7.93 16.02
CA LEU A 172 -2.34 -7.54 15.67
C LEU A 172 -2.91 -8.44 14.56
N VAL A 173 -2.09 -8.81 13.58
CA VAL A 173 -2.47 -9.75 12.51
C VAL A 173 -2.90 -11.10 13.10
N ARG A 174 -2.22 -11.58 14.15
CA ARG A 174 -2.62 -12.82 14.85
C ARG A 174 -3.97 -12.71 15.55
N GLN A 175 -4.33 -11.52 16.04
CA GLN A 175 -5.61 -11.27 16.70
C GLN A 175 -6.75 -11.06 15.67
N GLY A 176 -6.44 -10.53 14.49
CA GLY A 176 -7.40 -10.21 13.44
C GLY A 176 -7.28 -11.04 12.16
N ARG A 177 -6.79 -12.29 12.23
CA ARG A 177 -6.42 -13.10 11.04
C ARG A 177 -7.53 -13.14 9.99
N GLY A 178 -8.78 -13.33 10.39
CA GLY A 178 -9.92 -13.37 9.47
C GLY A 178 -10.11 -12.07 8.68
N GLY A 179 -10.00 -10.92 9.35
CA GLY A 179 -10.10 -9.60 8.70
C GLY A 179 -8.93 -9.33 7.76
N VAL A 180 -7.71 -9.69 8.15
CA VAL A 180 -6.50 -9.55 7.30
C VAL A 180 -6.59 -10.43 6.06
N VAL A 181 -7.04 -11.68 6.21
CA VAL A 181 -7.24 -12.61 5.09
C VAL A 181 -8.34 -12.11 4.16
N ALA A 182 -9.46 -11.60 4.68
CA ALA A 182 -10.52 -11.02 3.86
C ALA A 182 -10.05 -9.79 3.08
N LEU A 183 -9.29 -8.89 3.74
CA LEU A 183 -8.72 -7.70 3.11
C LEU A 183 -7.72 -8.08 2.01
N GLY A 184 -6.79 -8.99 2.30
CA GLY A 184 -5.80 -9.48 1.34
C GLY A 184 -6.43 -10.24 0.17
N GLY A 185 -7.43 -11.09 0.45
CA GLY A 185 -8.18 -11.80 -0.59
C GLY A 185 -8.98 -10.87 -1.49
N GLY A 186 -9.64 -9.86 -0.92
CA GLY A 186 -10.34 -8.82 -1.68
C GLY A 186 -9.41 -8.00 -2.57
N LEU A 187 -8.22 -7.65 -2.06
CA LEU A 187 -7.19 -6.95 -2.83
C LEU A 187 -6.69 -7.82 -3.98
N ALA A 188 -6.38 -9.09 -3.72
CA ALA A 188 -5.93 -10.04 -4.74
C ALA A 188 -6.97 -10.21 -5.85
N LEU A 189 -8.25 -10.40 -5.51
CA LEU A 189 -9.34 -10.50 -6.48
C LEU A 189 -9.48 -9.24 -7.34
N THR A 190 -9.34 -8.06 -6.72
CA THR A 190 -9.38 -6.78 -7.43
C THR A 190 -8.23 -6.67 -8.43
N LEU A 191 -7.01 -7.04 -8.02
CA LEU A 191 -5.84 -7.03 -8.89
C LEU A 191 -5.96 -8.04 -10.04
N ILE A 192 -6.50 -9.23 -9.80
CA ILE A 192 -6.79 -10.23 -10.83
C ILE A 192 -7.80 -9.67 -11.84
N ALA A 193 -8.88 -9.05 -11.38
CA ALA A 193 -9.88 -8.44 -12.25
C ALA A 193 -9.26 -7.34 -13.15
N ILE A 194 -8.45 -6.46 -12.56
CA ILE A 194 -7.72 -5.41 -13.32
C ILE A 194 -6.80 -6.05 -14.36
N PHE A 195 -6.03 -7.07 -13.98
CA PHE A 195 -5.14 -7.78 -14.90
C PHE A 195 -5.91 -8.39 -16.07
N CYS A 196 -7.04 -9.06 -15.81
CA CYS A 196 -7.88 -9.64 -16.85
C CYS A 196 -8.41 -8.58 -17.82
N VAL A 197 -8.82 -7.42 -17.33
CA VAL A 197 -9.29 -6.30 -18.18
C VAL A 197 -8.16 -5.77 -19.06
N VAL A 198 -6.97 -5.52 -18.48
CA VAL A 198 -5.80 -5.03 -19.23
C VAL A 198 -5.37 -6.06 -20.28
N PHE A 199 -5.35 -7.34 -19.91
CA PHE A 199 -5.00 -8.44 -20.81
C PHE A 199 -5.99 -8.57 -21.98
N ALA A 200 -7.30 -8.53 -21.70
CA ALA A 200 -8.34 -8.56 -22.72
C ALA A 200 -8.20 -7.40 -23.72
N LEU A 201 -7.95 -6.18 -23.24
CA LEU A 201 -7.70 -5.01 -24.09
C LEU A 201 -6.40 -5.14 -24.90
N GLY A 202 -5.35 -5.71 -24.33
CA GLY A 202 -4.09 -5.96 -25.03
C GLY A 202 -4.21 -7.02 -26.13
N SER A 203 -5.13 -7.98 -25.97
CA SER A 203 -5.38 -9.03 -26.96
C SER A 203 -6.08 -8.52 -28.23
N THR A 204 -6.78 -7.38 -28.17
CA THR A 204 -7.49 -6.80 -29.33
C THR A 204 -6.62 -5.84 -30.14
N SER A 205 -5.76 -5.06 -29.47
CA SER A 205 -4.80 -4.17 -30.12
C SER A 205 -3.56 -3.99 -29.24
N PRO A 206 -2.35 -4.25 -29.77
CA PRO A 206 -1.10 -4.04 -29.02
C PRO A 206 -0.93 -2.60 -28.52
N GLU A 207 -1.36 -1.61 -29.30
CA GLU A 207 -1.28 -0.20 -28.91
C GLU A 207 -2.31 0.15 -27.83
N ALA A 208 -3.52 -0.39 -27.93
CA ALA A 208 -4.52 -0.27 -26.87
C ALA A 208 -4.04 -0.91 -25.56
N GLY A 209 -3.37 -2.07 -25.64
CA GLY A 209 -2.76 -2.74 -24.48
C GLY A 209 -1.68 -1.90 -23.79
N LYS A 210 -0.73 -1.35 -24.56
CA LYS A 210 0.33 -0.47 -24.02
C LYS A 210 -0.25 0.78 -23.36
N PHE A 211 -1.22 1.41 -24.01
CA PHE A 211 -1.90 2.58 -23.48
C PHE A 211 -2.66 2.24 -22.19
N ALA A 212 -3.48 1.18 -22.21
CA ALA A 212 -4.24 0.70 -21.06
C ALA A 212 -3.33 0.35 -19.88
N ALA A 213 -2.19 -0.30 -20.11
CA ALA A 213 -1.21 -0.62 -19.07
C ALA A 213 -0.63 0.65 -18.42
N ARG A 214 -0.23 1.66 -19.20
CA ARG A 214 0.30 2.93 -18.68
C ARG A 214 -0.73 3.69 -17.87
N VAL A 215 -1.95 3.80 -18.39
CA VAL A 215 -3.08 4.45 -17.68
C VAL A 215 -3.40 3.70 -16.40
N SER A 216 -3.39 2.37 -16.45
CA SER A 216 -3.65 1.51 -15.29
C SER A 216 -2.61 1.70 -14.19
N LEU A 217 -1.33 1.74 -14.55
CA LEU A 217 -0.23 1.99 -13.60
C LEU A 217 -0.36 3.36 -12.91
N LEU A 218 -0.84 4.40 -13.60
CA LEU A 218 -0.97 5.71 -12.97
C LEU A 218 -2.26 5.84 -12.13
N LEU A 219 -3.40 5.46 -12.72
CA LEU A 219 -4.72 5.87 -12.20
C LEU A 219 -5.41 4.83 -11.32
N ILE A 220 -5.05 3.55 -11.41
CA ILE A 220 -5.73 2.47 -10.66
C ILE A 220 -5.19 2.28 -9.23
N PRO A 221 -3.87 2.36 -8.97
CA PRO A 221 -3.36 2.18 -7.61
C PRO A 221 -3.91 3.19 -6.61
N ALA A 222 -4.19 4.42 -7.06
CA ALA A 222 -4.71 5.48 -6.21
C ALA A 222 -6.10 5.13 -5.59
N PRO A 223 -7.16 4.85 -6.38
CA PRO A 223 -8.47 4.47 -5.85
C PRO A 223 -8.44 3.12 -5.13
N VAL A 224 -7.66 2.14 -5.59
CA VAL A 224 -7.47 0.87 -4.89
C VAL A 224 -6.91 1.13 -3.49
N SER A 225 -5.88 1.97 -3.37
CA SER A 225 -5.29 2.31 -2.08
C SER A 225 -6.25 3.12 -1.20
N VAL A 226 -7.13 3.96 -1.77
CA VAL A 226 -8.20 4.62 -0.99
C VAL A 226 -9.13 3.59 -0.35
N VAL A 227 -9.63 2.64 -1.13
CA VAL A 227 -10.57 1.63 -0.63
C VAL A 227 -9.90 0.72 0.39
N PHE A 228 -8.80 0.07 0.00
CA PHE A 228 -8.13 -0.91 0.85
C PHE A 228 -7.38 -0.26 2.02
N GLY A 229 -6.82 0.94 1.84
CA GLY A 229 -6.16 1.67 2.93
C GLY A 229 -7.14 2.20 3.97
N THR A 230 -8.36 2.59 3.56
CA THR A 230 -9.40 2.98 4.52
C THR A 230 -9.87 1.77 5.32
N LEU A 231 -10.10 0.64 4.66
CA LEU A 231 -10.45 -0.62 5.33
C LEU A 231 -9.36 -1.09 6.27
N ASP A 232 -8.09 -0.99 5.85
CA ASP A 232 -6.93 -1.37 6.66
C ASP A 232 -6.83 -0.51 7.93
N ALA A 233 -6.90 0.81 7.78
CA ALA A 233 -6.86 1.73 8.91
C ALA A 233 -8.02 1.48 9.89
N LEU A 234 -9.24 1.26 9.39
CA LEU A 234 -10.38 0.93 10.25
C LEU A 234 -10.22 -0.41 10.97
N LEU A 235 -9.74 -1.44 10.26
CA LEU A 235 -9.47 -2.76 10.83
C LEU A 235 -8.39 -2.68 11.92
N PHE A 236 -7.33 -1.90 11.68
CA PHE A 236 -6.31 -1.63 12.68
C PHE A 236 -6.89 -1.00 13.95
N LEU A 237 -7.73 0.03 13.80
CA LEU A 237 -8.36 0.74 14.92
C LEU A 237 -9.29 -0.18 15.72
N ASP A 238 -10.12 -0.98 15.03
CA ASP A 238 -11.02 -1.96 15.66
C ASP A 238 -10.26 -3.05 16.44
N ILE A 239 -9.24 -3.67 15.84
CA ILE A 239 -8.42 -4.68 16.54
C ILE A 239 -7.72 -4.07 17.76
N ARG A 240 -7.17 -2.86 17.61
CA ARG A 240 -6.50 -2.13 18.70
C ARG A 240 -7.46 -1.84 19.86
N GLU A 241 -8.68 -1.41 19.58
CA GLU A 241 -9.69 -1.15 20.59
C GLU A 241 -10.12 -2.42 21.32
N ARG A 242 -10.36 -3.52 20.59
CA ARG A 242 -10.68 -4.83 21.18
C ARG A 242 -9.57 -5.32 22.11
N ALA A 243 -8.31 -5.20 21.69
CA ALA A 243 -7.16 -5.57 22.51
C ALA A 243 -7.08 -4.71 23.79
N SER A 244 -7.35 -3.41 23.68
CA SER A 244 -7.33 -2.48 24.81
C SER A 244 -8.50 -2.70 25.79
N ALA A 245 -9.67 -3.09 25.28
CA ALA A 245 -10.83 -3.45 26.09
C ALA A 245 -10.60 -4.75 26.87
N ALA A 246 -10.04 -5.78 26.21
CA ALA A 246 -9.69 -7.04 26.85
C ALA A 246 -8.66 -6.85 27.98
N ALA A 247 -7.64 -6.01 27.77
CA ALA A 247 -6.65 -5.69 28.79
C ALA A 247 -7.28 -5.00 30.03
N ARG A 248 -8.20 -4.06 29.81
CA ARG A 248 -8.93 -3.38 30.91
C ARG A 248 -9.83 -4.33 31.70
N ALA A 249 -10.51 -5.25 31.02
CA ALA A 249 -11.34 -6.26 31.67
C ALA A 249 -10.49 -7.20 32.54
N ALA A 250 -9.31 -7.61 32.05
CA ALA A 250 -8.40 -8.45 32.82
C ALA A 250 -7.85 -7.74 34.06
N SER A 251 -7.51 -6.45 33.97
CA SER A 251 -7.02 -5.68 35.13
C SER A 251 -8.11 -5.37 36.17
N GLY A 252 -9.37 -5.23 35.74
CA GLY A 252 -10.49 -4.98 36.64
C GLY A 252 -11.04 -6.24 37.32
N ALA A 253 -10.72 -7.44 36.80
CA ALA A 253 -11.08 -8.71 37.44
C ALA A 253 -10.05 -9.16 38.50
N SER A 254 -8.87 -8.52 38.55
CA SER A 254 -7.81 -8.80 39.52
C SER A 254 -7.79 -7.85 40.73
N SER A 255 -8.77 -6.93 40.81
CA SER A 255 -9.00 -6.01 41.93
C SER A 255 -10.26 -6.38 42.69
#